data_AF-A0AA36MT04-F1
#
_entry.id   AF-A0AA36MT04-F1
#
_cell.length_a   1.000
_cell.length_b   1.000
_cell.length_c   1.000
_cell.angle_alpha   90.00
_cell.angle_beta   90.00
_cell.angle_gamma   90.00
#
_symmetry.space_group_name_H-M   'P 1'
#
loop_
_entity.id
_entity.type
_entity.pdbx_description
1 polymer ?
#
loop_
_entity_poly.entity_id
_entity_poly.type
_entity_poly.pdbx_seq_one_letter_code
_entity_poly.pdbx_strand_id
1 'polypeptide(L)'
;MERPKEVALDELLMKTFWKLSDELNGYSVNSFKDLVHDLAARMEWFMRLAATSPCKDSFDGPSLLVLSSDTPSEERENLLSSNDLYCSKMNVYEAEGGRFDMSSQSARIAAFIDSL
;
A
#
# COMPACT_ATOMS: atom_id res chain seq x y z
N MET A 1 31.69 21.72 -11.65
CA MET A 1 30.49 20.95 -11.27
C MET A 1 30.00 20.21 -12.49
N GLU A 2 30.41 18.95 -12.65
CA GLU A 2 29.85 18.09 -13.69
C GLU A 2 28.46 17.66 -13.23
N ARG A 3 27.44 17.84 -14.08
CA ARG A 3 26.10 17.29 -13.84
C ARG A 3 26.25 15.77 -13.71
N PRO A 4 25.75 15.12 -12.64
CA PRO A 4 25.65 13.67 -12.61
C PRO A 4 24.81 13.25 -13.82
N LYS A 5 25.45 12.54 -14.76
CA LYS A 5 24.97 12.33 -16.14
C LYS A 5 23.75 11.41 -16.14
N GLU A 6 22.68 11.85 -16.80
CA GLU A 6 21.43 11.13 -17.14
C GLU A 6 21.59 9.63 -17.43
N VAL A 7 22.74 9.22 -17.98
CA VAL A 7 23.10 7.83 -18.29
C VAL A 7 22.91 6.86 -17.11
N ALA A 8 23.20 7.28 -15.87
CA ALA A 8 23.05 6.41 -14.71
C ALA A 8 21.58 6.13 -14.37
N LEU A 9 20.68 7.08 -14.65
CA LEU A 9 19.25 6.93 -14.44
C LEU A 9 18.64 6.03 -15.52
N ASP A 10 19.01 6.23 -16.78
CA ASP A 10 18.55 5.40 -17.90
C ASP A 10 18.99 3.94 -17.75
N GLU A 11 20.23 3.69 -17.30
CA GLU A 11 20.71 2.34 -17.01
C GLU A 11 19.95 1.68 -15.85
N LEU A 12 19.62 2.44 -14.80
CA LEU A 12 18.85 1.93 -13.67
C LEU A 12 17.41 1.59 -14.07
N LEU A 13 16.78 2.45 -14.88
CA LEU A 13 15.44 2.25 -15.42
C LEU A 13 15.39 1.01 -16.31
N MET A 14 16.39 0.81 -17.16
CA MET A 14 16.48 -0.38 -18.01
C MET A 14 16.71 -1.65 -17.21
N LYS A 15 17.59 -1.65 -16.20
CA LYS A 15 17.79 -2.82 -15.32
C LYS A 15 16.51 -3.18 -14.55
N THR A 16 15.80 -2.17 -14.06
CA THR A 16 14.53 -2.35 -13.35
C THR A 16 13.46 -2.89 -14.29
N PHE A 17 13.38 -2.38 -15.53
CA PHE A 17 12.50 -2.89 -16.57
C PHE A 17 12.78 -4.36 -16.90
N TRP A 18 14.04 -4.75 -17.13
CA TRP A 18 14.38 -6.14 -17.45
C TRP A 18 14.01 -7.10 -16.32
N LYS A 19 14.31 -6.71 -15.07
CA LYS A 19 13.98 -7.51 -13.90
C LYS A 19 12.46 -7.67 -13.71
N LEU A 20 11.69 -6.60 -13.95
CA LEU A 20 10.23 -6.64 -13.93
C LEU A 20 9.64 -7.37 -15.14
N SER A 21 10.25 -7.27 -16.32
CA SER A 21 9.79 -7.96 -17.54
C SER A 21 9.91 -9.48 -17.43
N ASP A 22 10.99 -9.96 -16.79
CA ASP A 22 11.18 -11.38 -16.48
C ASP A 22 10.13 -11.87 -15.47
N GLU A 23 9.74 -11.04 -14.50
CA GLU A 23 8.69 -11.35 -13.50
C GLU A 23 7.26 -11.19 -14.06
N LEU A 24 7.06 -10.35 -15.08
CA LEU A 24 5.75 -10.01 -15.66
C LEU A 24 5.39 -10.83 -16.93
N ASN A 25 6.14 -11.89 -17.27
CA ASN A 25 5.87 -12.76 -18.42
C ASN A 25 5.81 -12.04 -19.79
N GLY A 26 6.77 -11.14 -20.09
CA GLY A 26 6.96 -10.64 -21.46
C GLY A 26 6.13 -9.41 -21.86
N TYR A 27 5.83 -8.52 -20.92
CA TYR A 27 5.29 -7.20 -21.25
C TYR A 27 6.27 -6.39 -22.11
N SER A 28 5.76 -5.74 -23.17
CA SER A 28 6.57 -4.81 -23.95
C SER A 28 6.91 -3.55 -23.13
N VAL A 29 7.99 -2.85 -23.48
CA VAL A 29 8.38 -1.57 -22.84
C VAL A 29 7.22 -0.57 -22.83
N ASN A 30 6.43 -0.52 -23.91
CA ASN A 30 5.29 0.38 -24.00
C ASN A 30 4.16 -0.07 -23.06
N SER A 31 3.85 -1.35 -23.02
CA SER A 31 2.83 -1.90 -22.11
C SER A 31 3.20 -1.73 -20.63
N PHE A 32 4.49 -1.80 -20.30
CA PHE A 32 4.97 -1.49 -18.95
C PHE A 32 4.84 -0.01 -18.62
N LYS A 33 5.19 0.89 -19.55
CA LYS A 33 4.99 2.33 -19.38
C LYS A 33 3.51 2.66 -19.18
N ASP A 34 2.64 2.07 -19.98
CA ASP A 34 1.20 2.26 -19.87
C ASP A 34 0.72 1.79 -18.49
N LEU A 35 1.16 0.61 -18.03
CA LEU A 35 0.83 0.10 -16.70
C LEU A 35 1.31 1.02 -15.57
N VAL A 36 2.55 1.53 -15.65
CA VAL A 36 3.09 2.48 -14.67
C VAL A 36 2.31 3.80 -14.67
N HIS A 37 1.97 4.33 -15.85
CA HIS A 37 1.16 5.53 -15.97
C HIS A 37 -0.26 5.34 -15.41
N ASP A 38 -0.88 4.19 -15.67
CA ASP A 38 -2.21 3.86 -15.17
C ASP A 38 -2.19 3.71 -13.63
N LEU A 39 -1.14 3.09 -13.09
CA LEU A 39 -0.94 2.96 -11.65
C LEU A 39 -0.72 4.33 -10.99
N ALA A 40 0.12 5.18 -11.59
CA ALA A 40 0.38 6.53 -11.09
C ALA A 40 -0.88 7.40 -11.11
N ALA A 41 -1.70 7.31 -12.18
CA ALA A 41 -2.97 8.01 -12.28
C ALA A 41 -3.97 7.54 -11.21
N ARG A 42 -4.02 6.24 -10.91
CA ARG A 42 -4.84 5.69 -9.81
C ARG A 42 -4.35 6.17 -8.45
N MET A 43 -3.04 6.18 -8.20
CA MET A 43 -2.47 6.71 -6.95
C MET A 43 -2.77 8.21 -6.80
N GLU A 44 -2.64 9.00 -7.87
CA GLU A 44 -2.98 10.42 -7.86
C GLU A 44 -4.48 10.63 -7.60
N TRP A 45 -5.34 9.77 -8.17
CA TRP A 45 -6.77 9.79 -7.88
C TRP A 45 -7.09 9.41 -6.42
N PHE A 46 -6.44 8.38 -5.85
CA PHE A 46 -6.58 8.03 -4.44
C PHE A 46 -6.10 9.15 -3.52
N MET A 47 -4.96 9.78 -3.82
CA MET A 47 -4.46 10.93 -3.09
C MET A 47 -5.42 12.13 -3.20
N ARG A 48 -6.02 12.37 -4.38
CA ARG A 48 -7.05 13.40 -4.55
C ARG A 48 -8.29 13.09 -3.73
N LEU A 49 -8.79 11.86 -3.73
CA LEU A 49 -9.91 11.45 -2.88
C LEU A 49 -9.62 11.71 -1.40
N ALA A 50 -8.44 11.28 -0.93
CA ALA A 50 -7.99 11.53 0.43
C ALA A 50 -7.84 13.03 0.74
N ALA A 51 -7.36 13.83 -0.20
CA ALA A 51 -7.21 15.29 -0.06
C ALA A 51 -8.55 16.04 -0.10
N THR A 52 -9.55 15.51 -0.82
CA THR A 52 -10.89 16.11 -0.93
C THR A 52 -11.84 15.68 0.18
N SER A 53 -11.47 14.71 1.01
CA SER A 53 -12.23 14.37 2.21
C SER A 53 -11.75 15.24 3.37
N PRO A 54 -12.50 16.27 3.79
CA PRO A 54 -12.17 17.02 4.99
C PRO A 54 -12.58 16.19 6.21
N CYS A 55 -12.02 15.01 6.41
CA CYS A 55 -12.18 14.32 7.70
C CYS A 55 -11.17 14.92 8.67
N LYS A 56 -11.40 16.19 9.03
CA LYS A 56 -10.83 16.79 10.24
C LYS A 56 -11.47 16.21 11.50
N ASP A 57 -12.59 15.50 11.34
CA ASP A 57 -13.32 14.89 12.42
C ASP A 57 -12.82 13.46 12.61
N SER A 58 -12.50 13.12 13.86
CA SER A 58 -12.21 11.75 14.26
C SER A 58 -13.45 10.89 14.04
N PHE A 59 -13.26 9.67 13.54
CA PHE A 59 -14.28 8.65 13.50
C PHE A 59 -14.49 8.08 14.91
N ASP A 60 -15.67 8.32 15.47
CA ASP A 60 -16.05 7.88 16.82
C ASP A 60 -16.73 6.51 16.88
N GLY A 61 -16.88 5.85 15.73
CA GLY A 61 -17.43 4.51 15.63
C GLY A 61 -16.39 3.41 15.89
N PRO A 62 -16.85 2.15 16.06
CA PRO A 62 -15.94 1.00 16.12
C PRO A 62 -15.21 0.85 14.79
N SER A 63 -13.89 0.85 14.81
CA SER A 63 -13.04 0.59 13.65
C SER A 63 -12.16 -0.64 13.87
N LEU A 64 -11.72 -1.26 12.77
CA LEU A 64 -10.85 -2.43 12.78
C LEU A 64 -9.63 -2.16 11.88
N LEU A 65 -8.45 -2.20 12.48
CA LEU A 65 -7.18 -2.22 11.78
C LEU A 65 -6.69 -3.67 11.68
N VAL A 66 -6.63 -4.20 10.46
CA VAL A 66 -6.07 -5.53 10.18
C VAL A 66 -4.62 -5.39 9.76
N LEU A 67 -3.71 -5.96 10.53
CA LEU A 67 -2.28 -5.96 10.27
C LEU A 67 -1.80 -7.35 9.89
N SER A 68 -0.88 -7.41 8.94
CA SER A 68 -0.20 -8.66 8.60
C SER A 68 0.85 -9.02 9.63
N SER A 69 1.00 -10.30 9.92
CA SER A 69 2.06 -10.81 10.80
C SER A 69 3.47 -10.45 10.31
N ASP A 70 3.67 -10.27 8.99
CA ASP A 70 4.93 -9.85 8.39
C ASP A 70 5.15 -8.32 8.33
N THR A 71 4.26 -7.53 8.96
CA THR A 71 4.42 -6.07 9.01
C THR A 71 5.62 -5.70 9.91
N PRO A 72 6.67 -5.02 9.40
CA PRO A 72 7.79 -4.52 10.17
C PRO A 72 7.34 -3.67 11.35
N SER A 73 8.09 -3.74 12.45
CA SER A 73 7.75 -3.05 13.70
C SER A 73 7.60 -1.54 13.54
N GLU A 74 8.50 -0.90 12.79
CA GLU A 74 8.46 0.55 12.53
C GLU A 74 7.20 0.95 11.75
N GLU A 75 6.83 0.15 10.75
CA GLU A 75 5.60 0.39 9.97
C GLU A 75 4.35 0.15 10.81
N ARG A 76 4.36 -0.89 11.65
CA ARG A 76 3.27 -1.18 12.61
C ARG A 76 3.03 -0.01 13.56
N GLU A 77 4.10 0.54 14.16
CA GLU A 77 4.00 1.69 15.08
C GLU A 77 3.44 2.93 14.37
N ASN A 78 3.89 3.18 13.14
CA ASN A 78 3.38 4.29 12.32
C ASN A 78 1.89 4.10 11.96
N LEU A 79 1.46 2.88 11.64
CA LEU A 79 0.06 2.58 11.33
C LEU A 79 -0.84 2.74 12.56
N LEU A 80 -0.40 2.27 13.72
CA LEU A 80 -1.16 2.43 14.97
C LEU A 80 -1.28 3.90 15.36
N SER A 81 -0.17 4.62 15.41
CA SER A 81 -0.14 6.03 15.81
C SER A 81 -0.91 6.93 14.85
N SER A 82 -0.84 6.66 13.54
CA SER A 82 -1.61 7.42 12.56
C SER A 82 -3.11 7.16 12.65
N ASN A 83 -3.55 5.91 12.86
CA ASN A 83 -4.98 5.59 12.96
C ASN A 83 -5.59 6.06 14.29
N ASP A 84 -4.85 6.06 15.40
CA ASP A 84 -5.31 6.59 16.70
C ASP A 84 -5.71 8.08 16.62
N LEU A 85 -5.09 8.85 15.71
CA LEU A 85 -5.44 10.26 15.50
C LEU A 85 -6.83 10.46 14.87
N TYR A 86 -7.32 9.44 14.16
CA TYR A 86 -8.55 9.51 13.38
C TYR A 86 -9.62 8.51 13.81
N CYS A 87 -9.32 7.55 14.68
CA CYS A 87 -10.25 6.53 15.17
C CYS A 87 -10.25 6.48 16.70
N SER A 88 -11.33 6.88 17.36
CA SER A 88 -11.36 6.90 18.84
C SER A 88 -11.64 5.53 19.47
N LYS A 89 -12.11 4.55 18.67
CA LYS A 89 -12.40 3.17 19.10
C LYS A 89 -11.87 2.14 18.10
N MET A 90 -10.55 2.05 18.02
CA MET A 90 -9.85 1.12 17.12
C MET A 90 -9.60 -0.23 17.78
N ASN A 91 -10.05 -1.30 17.13
CA ASN A 91 -9.63 -2.67 17.41
C ASN A 91 -8.52 -3.05 16.44
N VAL A 92 -7.56 -3.86 16.88
CA VAL A 92 -6.45 -4.31 16.05
C VAL A 92 -6.50 -5.82 15.95
N TYR A 93 -6.48 -6.35 14.73
CA TYR A 93 -6.40 -7.78 14.46
C TYR A 93 -5.12 -8.09 13.69
N GLU A 94 -4.34 -9.04 14.18
CA GLU A 94 -3.15 -9.52 13.50
C GLU A 94 -3.49 -10.78 12.70
N ALA A 95 -3.52 -10.63 11.38
CA ALA A 95 -3.79 -11.71 10.46
C ALA A 95 -2.51 -12.51 10.18
N GLU A 96 -2.64 -13.83 10.20
CA GLU A 96 -1.54 -14.74 9.83
C GLU A 96 -1.23 -14.63 8.34
N GLY A 97 0.06 -14.69 8.00
CA GLY A 97 0.53 -14.68 6.62
C GLY A 97 1.09 -13.33 6.18
N GLY A 98 1.21 -13.17 4.85
CA GLY A 98 1.77 -11.98 4.23
C GLY A 98 0.71 -11.02 3.71
N ARG A 99 1.09 -9.75 3.53
CA ARG A 99 0.16 -8.66 3.17
C ARG A 99 -0.64 -8.89 1.88
N PHE A 100 -0.09 -9.66 0.94
CA PHE A 100 -0.73 -9.97 -0.33
C PHE A 100 -1.73 -11.13 -0.24
N ASP A 101 -1.79 -11.83 0.90
CA ASP A 101 -2.66 -12.99 1.11
C ASP A 101 -3.84 -12.69 2.04
N MET A 102 -4.13 -11.41 2.32
CA MET A 102 -5.20 -11.01 3.23
C MET A 102 -6.60 -11.55 2.85
N SER A 103 -6.83 -11.78 1.56
CA SER A 103 -8.08 -12.37 1.08
C SER A 103 -8.30 -13.81 1.60
N SER A 104 -7.23 -14.58 1.86
CA SER A 104 -7.31 -15.93 2.42
C SER A 104 -7.72 -15.93 3.89
N GLN A 105 -7.52 -14.81 4.60
CA GLN A 105 -7.85 -14.64 6.01
C GLN A 105 -9.28 -14.10 6.25
N SER A 106 -10.05 -13.84 5.18
CA SER A 106 -11.38 -13.23 5.24
C SER A 106 -12.34 -13.91 6.22
N ALA A 107 -12.37 -15.25 6.26
CA ALA A 107 -13.23 -15.99 7.19
C ALA A 107 -12.84 -15.80 8.67
N ARG A 108 -11.54 -15.69 8.96
CA ARG A 108 -11.02 -15.48 10.33
C ARG A 108 -11.23 -14.04 10.78
N ILE A 109 -11.03 -13.08 9.87
CA ILE A 109 -11.32 -11.66 10.11
C ILE A 109 -12.82 -11.49 10.40
N ALA A 110 -13.70 -12.14 9.64
CA ALA A 110 -15.14 -12.12 9.90
C ALA A 110 -15.50 -12.70 11.28
N ALA A 111 -14.92 -13.85 11.64
CA ALA A 111 -15.14 -14.44 12.97
C ALA A 111 -14.64 -13.55 14.12
N PHE A 112 -13.56 -12.80 13.90
CA PHE A 112 -13.10 -11.79 14.86
C PHE A 112 -14.10 -10.64 14.98
N ILE A 113 -14.60 -10.11 13.87
CA ILE A 113 -15.62 -9.05 13.86
C ILE A 113 -16.87 -9.48 14.63
N ASP A 114 -17.34 -10.71 14.44
CA ASP A 114 -18.50 -11.26 15.14
C ASP A 114 -18.27 -11.42 16.66
N SER A 115 -17.02 -11.33 17.13
CA SER A 115 -16.64 -11.45 18.55
C SER A 115 -16.42 -10.12 19.27
N LEU A 116 -16.41 -9.00 18.54
CA LEU A 116 -16.27 -7.63 19.07
C LEU A 116 -17.56 -7.12 19.72
#